data_AF-A0A517DTV7-F1
#
_entry.id   AF-A0A517DTV7-F1
#
_cell.length_a   1.000
_cell.length_b   1.000
_cell.length_c   1.000
_cell.angle_alpha   90.00
_cell.angle_beta   90.00
_cell.angle_gamma   90.00
#
_symmetry.space_group_name_H-M   'P 1'
#
loop_
_entity.id
_entity.type
_entity.pdbx_description
1 polymer ?
#
loop_
_entity_poly.entity_id
_entity_poly.type
_entity_poly.pdbx_seq_one_letter_code
_entity_poly.pdbx_strand_id
1 'polypeptide(L)'
;MLAIDMIGLVISIIIVGVRYPHYALAAAVINTTGQILMAVLLAANIEKIVTAGAFSSASMTNLSELQSLLFACSGPLANFLVSKAAGGIQFVSNAQLIKPTAVLKQPLAVTNLRFAVISLVLSLISLFK
;
A
#
# COMPACT_ATOMS: atom_id res chain seq x y z
N MET A 1 -12.57 7.63 -12.79
CA MET A 1 -11.59 8.75 -12.86
C MET A 1 -10.43 8.50 -11.90
N LEU A 2 -9.18 8.58 -12.36
CA LEU A 2 -7.98 8.46 -11.52
C LEU A 2 -7.55 9.84 -11.03
N ALA A 3 -7.43 10.03 -9.72
CA ALA A 3 -6.90 11.24 -9.12
C ALA A 3 -5.64 10.89 -8.31
N ILE A 4 -4.64 11.76 -8.37
CA ILE A 4 -3.41 11.62 -7.59
C ILE A 4 -3.43 12.69 -6.50
N ASP A 5 -3.42 12.28 -5.24
CA ASP A 5 -3.24 13.17 -4.10
C ASP A 5 -1.75 13.23 -3.74
N MET A 6 -1.12 14.30 -4.21
CA MET A 6 0.31 14.54 -3.98
C MET A 6 0.63 14.76 -2.50
N ILE A 7 -0.29 15.32 -1.71
CA ILE A 7 -0.06 15.57 -0.28
C ILE A 7 -0.04 14.26 0.48
N GLY A 8 -1.06 13.41 0.28
CA GLY A 8 -1.11 12.08 0.88
C GLY A 8 0.08 11.19 0.47
N LEU A 9 0.53 11.33 -0.79
CA LEU A 9 1.70 10.61 -1.28
C LEU A 9 3.01 11.08 -0.60
N VAL A 10 3.21 12.39 -0.44
CA VAL A 10 4.38 12.93 0.29
C VAL A 10 4.36 12.49 1.76
N ILE A 11 3.21 12.56 2.42
CA ILE A 11 3.04 12.09 3.80
C ILE A 11 3.38 10.59 3.90
N SER A 12 2.91 9.78 2.95
CA SER A 12 3.22 8.35 2.89
C SER A 12 4.73 8.10 2.78
N ILE A 13 5.44 8.85 1.94
CA ILE A 13 6.90 8.73 1.80
C ILE A 13 7.60 9.06 3.12
N ILE A 14 7.15 10.11 3.82
CA ILE A 14 7.73 10.52 5.10
C ILE A 14 7.53 9.45 6.17
N ILE A 15 6.34 8.87 6.27
CA ILE A 15 6.03 7.86 7.29
C ILE A 15 6.77 6.54 7.01
N VAL A 16 6.79 6.09 5.76
CA VAL A 16 7.28 4.76 5.40
C VAL A 16 8.81 4.73 5.31
N GLY A 17 9.44 5.79 4.79
CA GLY A 17 10.88 5.79 4.61
C GLY A 17 11.43 7.07 3.99
N VAL A 18 11.54 8.13 4.80
CA VAL A 18 12.23 9.40 4.44
C VAL A 18 13.59 9.15 3.79
N ARG A 19 14.32 8.15 4.29
CA ARG A 19 15.69 7.85 3.85
C ARG A 19 15.76 7.25 2.44
N TYR A 20 14.70 6.59 1.99
CA TYR A 20 14.66 5.92 0.69
C TYR A 20 13.35 6.25 -0.07
N PRO A 21 13.18 7.50 -0.52
CA PRO A 21 11.93 7.97 -1.09
C PRO A 21 11.57 7.27 -2.41
N HIS A 22 12.57 6.84 -3.19
CA HIS A 22 12.37 6.10 -4.43
C HIS A 22 11.74 4.72 -4.20
N TYR A 23 12.12 4.00 -3.12
CA TYR A 23 11.47 2.74 -2.78
C TYR A 23 10.05 2.95 -2.23
N ALA A 24 9.80 4.08 -1.55
CA ALA A 24 8.46 4.43 -1.07
C ALA A 24 7.51 4.78 -2.23
N LEU A 25 8.01 5.48 -3.26
CA LEU A 25 7.29 5.70 -4.52
C LEU A 25 6.99 4.38 -5.24
N ALA A 26 7.98 3.49 -5.35
CA ALA A 26 7.77 2.16 -5.95
C ALA A 26 6.70 1.37 -5.19
N ALA A 27 6.73 1.39 -3.85
CA ALA A 27 5.71 0.74 -3.02
C ALA A 27 4.31 1.35 -3.22
N ALA A 28 4.21 2.66 -3.40
CA ALA A 28 2.93 3.32 -3.72
C ALA A 28 2.38 2.86 -5.08
N VAL A 29 3.23 2.73 -6.10
CA VAL A 29 2.84 2.22 -7.43
C VAL A 29 2.43 0.75 -7.36
N ILE A 30 3.17 -0.09 -6.62
CA ILE A 30 2.81 -1.49 -6.42
C ILE A 30 1.45 -1.61 -5.73
N ASN A 31 1.19 -0.78 -4.71
CA ASN A 31 -0.09 -0.75 -4.00
C ASN A 31 -1.27 -0.48 -4.93
N THR A 32 -1.16 0.59 -5.73
CA THR A 32 -2.23 0.99 -6.66
C THR A 32 -2.37 -0.02 -7.80
N THR A 33 -1.27 -0.60 -8.26
CA THR A 33 -1.32 -1.70 -9.25
C THR A 33 -2.09 -2.90 -8.70
N GLY A 34 -1.87 -3.29 -7.44
CA GLY A 34 -2.62 -4.36 -6.78
C GLY A 34 -4.12 -4.08 -6.72
N GLN A 35 -4.50 -2.85 -6.37
CA GLN A 35 -5.90 -2.40 -6.35
C GLN A 35 -6.53 -2.40 -7.75
N ILE A 36 -5.84 -1.86 -8.76
CA ILE A 36 -6.33 -1.86 -10.14
C ILE A 36 -6.55 -3.29 -10.64
N LEU A 37 -5.59 -4.19 -10.38
CA LEU A 37 -5.67 -5.58 -10.82
C LEU A 37 -6.85 -6.30 -10.15
N MET A 38 -7.06 -6.10 -8.85
CA MET A 38 -8.21 -6.65 -8.14
C MET A 38 -9.54 -6.07 -8.64
N ALA A 39 -9.59 -4.78 -8.94
CA ALA A 39 -10.78 -4.15 -9.52
C ALA A 39 -11.18 -4.77 -10.86
N VAL A 40 -10.19 -5.05 -11.72
CA VAL A 40 -10.40 -5.73 -13.01
C VAL A 40 -10.91 -7.16 -12.79
N LEU A 41 -10.32 -7.91 -11.85
CA LEU A 41 -10.75 -9.28 -11.54
C LEU A 41 -12.18 -9.36 -11.00
N LEU A 42 -12.59 -8.37 -10.21
CA LEU A 42 -13.92 -8.31 -9.62
C LEU A 42 -14.98 -7.75 -10.57
N ALA A 43 -14.61 -7.40 -11.81
CA ALA A 43 -15.48 -6.69 -12.76
C ALA A 43 -16.20 -5.48 -12.12
N ALA A 44 -15.51 -4.81 -11.20
CA ALA A 44 -16.06 -3.75 -10.38
C ALA A 44 -16.20 -2.46 -11.18
N ASN A 45 -17.31 -1.74 -11.03
CA ASN A 45 -17.44 -0.40 -11.62
C ASN A 45 -16.61 0.59 -10.80
N ILE A 46 -15.45 0.94 -11.34
CA ILE A 46 -14.53 1.90 -10.73
C ILE A 46 -15.01 3.32 -11.05
N GLU A 47 -15.71 3.95 -10.12
CA GLU A 47 -16.13 5.34 -10.29
C GLU A 47 -14.94 6.29 -10.09
N LYS A 48 -14.20 6.08 -9.01
CA LYS A 48 -13.06 6.93 -8.66
C LYS A 48 -11.99 6.16 -7.89
N ILE A 49 -10.73 6.35 -8.29
CA ILE A 49 -9.57 5.93 -7.48
C ILE A 49 -8.79 7.18 -7.13
N VAL A 50 -8.61 7.44 -5.85
CA VAL A 50 -7.72 8.48 -5.32
C VAL A 50 -6.45 7.79 -4.83
N THR A 51 -5.37 7.98 -5.58
CA THR A 51 -4.07 7.43 -5.26
C THR A 51 -3.30 8.42 -4.39
N ALA A 52 -3.08 8.06 -3.13
CA ALA A 52 -2.49 8.92 -2.10
C ALA A 52 -1.36 8.19 -1.35
N GLY A 53 -0.70 7.24 -2.00
CA GLY A 53 0.22 6.33 -1.35
C GLY A 53 -0.50 5.34 -0.44
N ALA A 54 -0.12 5.27 0.84
CA ALA A 54 -0.71 4.34 1.81
C ALA A 54 -2.16 4.71 2.15
N PHE A 55 -2.55 5.97 1.89
CA PHE A 55 -3.89 6.52 2.09
C PHE A 55 -4.79 6.38 0.85
N SER A 56 -4.38 5.59 -0.15
CA SER A 56 -5.17 5.44 -1.38
C SER A 56 -6.56 4.89 -1.08
N SER A 57 -7.58 5.51 -1.66
CA SER A 57 -8.98 5.11 -1.52
C SER A 57 -9.62 4.94 -2.89
N ALA A 58 -10.60 4.05 -2.98
CA ALA A 58 -11.40 3.92 -4.18
C ALA A 58 -12.88 3.90 -3.82
N SER A 59 -13.68 4.55 -4.66
CA SER A 59 -15.13 4.47 -4.65
C SER A 59 -15.56 3.56 -5.78
N MET A 60 -16.28 2.51 -5.42
CA MET A 60 -16.73 1.46 -6.32
C MET A 60 -18.18 1.14 -6.00
N THR A 61 -18.97 0.86 -7.04
CA THR A 61 -20.37 0.45 -6.91
C THR A 61 -20.54 -1.02 -7.29
N ASN A 62 -21.58 -1.67 -6.75
CA ASN A 62 -21.93 -3.09 -6.96
C ASN A 62 -20.94 -4.15 -6.40
N LEU A 63 -20.24 -3.85 -5.30
CA LEU A 63 -19.45 -4.86 -4.59
C LEU A 63 -20.19 -5.39 -3.37
N SER A 64 -20.14 -6.71 -3.16
CA SER A 64 -20.51 -7.30 -1.87
C SER A 64 -19.47 -6.96 -0.79
N GLU A 65 -19.82 -7.10 0.49
CA GLU A 65 -18.91 -6.84 1.62
C GLU A 65 -17.61 -7.66 1.53
N LEU A 66 -17.68 -8.90 1.03
CA LEU A 66 -16.50 -9.73 0.83
C LEU A 66 -15.60 -9.16 -0.28
N GLN A 67 -16.20 -8.67 -1.37
CA GLN A 67 -15.46 -8.13 -2.50
C GLN A 67 -14.82 -6.77 -2.16
N SER A 68 -15.50 -5.93 -1.38
CA SER A 68 -14.94 -4.67 -0.88
C SER A 68 -13.75 -4.92 0.05
N LEU A 69 -13.82 -5.95 0.90
CA LEU A 69 -12.71 -6.36 1.76
C LEU A 69 -11.52 -6.92 0.97
N LEU A 70 -11.78 -7.75 -0.05
CA LEU A 70 -10.74 -8.26 -0.96
C LEU A 70 -10.06 -7.12 -1.72
N PHE A 71 -10.83 -6.15 -2.20
CA PHE A 71 -10.31 -4.96 -2.85
C PHE A 71 -9.46 -4.12 -1.89
N ALA A 72 -9.96 -3.83 -0.69
CA ALA A 72 -9.23 -3.06 0.32
C ALA A 72 -7.89 -3.72 0.71
N CYS A 73 -7.85 -5.04 0.79
CA CYS A 73 -6.64 -5.80 1.12
C CYS A 73 -5.66 -5.95 -0.06
N SER A 74 -6.10 -5.78 -1.30
CA SER A 74 -5.32 -6.11 -2.50
C SER A 74 -4.01 -5.32 -2.64
N GLY A 75 -4.05 -4.01 -2.41
CA GLY A 75 -2.86 -3.14 -2.44
C GLY A 75 -1.82 -3.53 -1.38
N PRO A 76 -2.22 -3.61 -0.09
CA PRO A 76 -1.35 -4.08 0.97
C PRO A 76 -0.76 -5.48 0.71
N LEU A 77 -1.56 -6.40 0.18
CA LEU A 77 -1.12 -7.74 -0.18
C LEU A 77 -0.07 -7.71 -1.31
N ALA A 78 -0.25 -6.87 -2.33
CA ALA A 78 0.74 -6.71 -3.40
C ALA A 78 2.10 -6.26 -2.84
N ASN A 79 2.09 -5.27 -1.94
CA ASN A 79 3.31 -4.82 -1.26
C ASN A 79 3.92 -5.89 -0.36
N PHE A 80 3.11 -6.66 0.35
CA PHE A 80 3.59 -7.78 1.16
C PHE A 80 4.26 -8.86 0.30
N LEU A 81 3.68 -9.21 -0.85
CA LEU A 81 4.25 -10.18 -1.78
C LEU A 81 5.60 -9.69 -2.34
N VAL A 82 5.70 -8.43 -2.75
CA VAL A 82 6.96 -7.84 -3.22
C VAL A 82 8.00 -7.83 -2.08
N SER A 83 7.60 -7.51 -0.86
CA SER A 83 8.49 -7.57 0.30
C SER A 83 9.05 -8.97 0.54
N LYS A 84 8.19 -9.99 0.46
CA LYS A 84 8.57 -11.40 0.62
C LYS A 84 9.50 -11.86 -0.52
N ALA A 85 9.19 -11.49 -1.77
CA ALA A 85 10.01 -11.81 -2.93
C ALA A 85 11.39 -11.13 -2.89
N ALA A 86 11.46 -9.91 -2.36
CA ALA A 86 12.72 -9.18 -2.19
C ALA A 86 13.58 -9.67 -1.00
N GLY A 87 13.16 -10.73 -0.30
CA GLY A 87 13.96 -11.44 0.71
C GLY A 87 13.92 -10.90 2.13
N GLY A 88 13.12 -9.87 2.43
CA GLY A 88 13.32 -9.06 3.64
C GLY A 88 12.58 -9.49 4.91
N ILE A 89 11.66 -10.44 4.87
CA ILE A 89 10.94 -10.81 6.10
C ILE A 89 11.86 -11.54 7.11
N GLN A 90 12.89 -12.23 6.64
CA GLN A 90 13.78 -13.04 7.50
C GLN A 90 14.95 -12.27 8.12
N PHE A 91 15.32 -11.11 7.57
CA PHE A 91 16.56 -10.40 7.94
C PHE A 91 16.33 -9.04 8.60
N VAL A 92 15.08 -8.69 8.91
CA VAL A 92 14.70 -7.38 9.43
C VAL A 92 14.25 -7.51 10.87
N SER A 93 14.88 -6.76 11.78
CA SER A 93 14.43 -6.76 13.17
C SER A 93 13.13 -5.97 13.31
N ASN A 94 12.22 -6.43 14.19
CA ASN A 94 10.95 -5.76 14.46
C ASN A 94 11.13 -4.28 14.85
N ALA A 95 12.23 -3.95 15.54
CA ALA A 95 12.57 -2.57 15.91
C ALA A 95 12.94 -1.69 14.70
N GLN A 96 13.53 -2.27 13.66
CA GLN A 96 13.83 -1.57 12.41
C GLN A 96 12.58 -1.37 11.56
N LEU A 97 11.52 -2.16 11.70
CA LEU A 97 10.27 -1.94 10.97
C LEU A 97 9.58 -0.63 11.35
N ILE A 98 9.66 -0.24 12.62
CA ILE A 98 8.96 0.95 13.13
C ILE A 98 9.73 2.25 12.83
N LYS A 99 11.06 2.20 12.70
CA LYS A 99 11.91 3.40 12.55
C LYS A 99 12.10 3.81 11.08
N PRO A 100 11.46 4.90 10.59
CA PRO A 100 11.51 5.29 9.17
C PRO A 100 12.93 5.65 8.70
N THR A 101 13.78 6.09 9.63
CA THR A 101 15.14 6.60 9.39
C THR A 101 16.25 5.56 9.53
N ALA A 102 15.92 4.32 9.92
CA ALA A 102 16.90 3.26 10.11
C ALA A 102 17.69 2.95 8.82
N VAL A 103 18.98 2.62 8.94
CA VAL A 103 19.76 2.06 7.82
C VAL A 103 19.25 0.65 7.58
N LEU A 104 18.87 0.33 6.34
CA LEU A 104 18.28 -0.95 5.99
C LEU A 104 19.23 -1.74 5.10
N LYS A 105 19.47 -3.01 5.45
CA LYS A 105 20.24 -3.94 4.59
C LYS A 105 19.50 -4.25 3.28
N GLN A 106 18.17 -4.36 3.36
CA GLN A 106 17.28 -4.59 2.22
C GLN A 106 16.19 -3.52 2.18
N PRO A 107 16.48 -2.34 1.61
CA PRO A 107 15.58 -1.19 1.67
C PRO A 107 14.27 -1.42 0.91
N LEU A 108 14.29 -2.13 -0.23
CA LEU A 108 13.07 -2.44 -1.00
C LEU A 108 12.08 -3.28 -0.18
N ALA A 109 12.57 -4.35 0.46
CA ALA A 109 11.72 -5.29 1.17
C ALA A 109 11.08 -4.67 2.42
N VAL A 110 11.87 -3.94 3.21
CA VAL A 110 11.38 -3.28 4.44
C VAL A 110 10.41 -2.16 4.11
N THR A 111 10.71 -1.35 3.10
CA THR A 111 9.85 -0.22 2.69
C THR A 111 8.49 -0.72 2.23
N ASN A 112 8.46 -1.76 1.39
CA ASN A 112 7.21 -2.40 0.99
C ASN A 112 6.47 -3.03 2.18
N LEU A 113 7.17 -3.64 3.14
CA LEU A 113 6.54 -4.22 4.32
C LEU A 113 5.88 -3.16 5.20
N ARG A 114 6.58 -2.06 5.48
CA ARG A 114 6.03 -0.92 6.22
C ARG A 114 4.82 -0.35 5.52
N PHE A 115 4.92 -0.16 4.20
CA PHE A 115 3.83 0.35 3.39
C PHE A 115 2.62 -0.59 3.44
N ALA A 116 2.83 -1.90 3.32
CA ALA A 116 1.78 -2.91 3.43
C ALA A 116 1.06 -2.83 4.78
N VAL A 117 1.80 -2.76 5.89
CA VAL A 117 1.20 -2.67 7.23
C VAL A 117 0.38 -1.38 7.37
N ILE A 118 0.95 -0.23 7.01
CA ILE A 118 0.28 1.07 7.15
C ILE A 118 -0.96 1.12 6.24
N SER A 119 -0.83 0.72 4.97
CA SER A 119 -1.94 0.74 4.02
C SER A 119 -3.04 -0.25 4.43
N LEU A 120 -2.70 -1.41 4.99
CA LEU A 120 -3.68 -2.38 5.49
C LEU A 120 -4.49 -1.81 6.66
N VAL A 121 -3.81 -1.22 7.66
CA VAL A 121 -4.48 -0.60 8.81
C VAL A 121 -5.42 0.51 8.35
N LEU A 122 -4.96 1.40 7.47
CA LEU A 122 -5.78 2.48 6.93
C LEU A 122 -6.96 1.97 6.09
N SER A 123 -6.75 0.93 5.29
CA SER A 123 -7.81 0.34 4.46
C SER A 123 -8.89 -0.30 5.33
N LEU A 124 -8.51 -0.99 6.42
CA LEU A 124 -9.46 -1.54 7.38
C LEU A 124 -10.24 -0.44 8.09
N ILE A 125 -9.56 0.60 8.59
CA ILE A 125 -10.22 1.75 9.23
C ILE A 125 -11.22 2.41 8.28
N SER A 126 -10.87 2.53 7.00
CA SER A 126 -11.77 3.10 5.99
C SER A 126 -12.96 2.21 5.66
N LEU A 127 -12.88 0.91 5.90
CA LEU A 127 -13.95 -0.05 5.59
C LEU A 127 -14.97 -0.18 6.73
N PHE A 128 -14.55 0.08 7.98
CA PHE A 128 -15.42 0.09 9.16
C PHE A 128 -16.00 1.47 9.50
N LYS A 129 -15.81 2.46 8.63
CA LYS A 129 -16.37 3.81 8.76
C LYS A 129 -17.57 4.00 7.86
#